data_AF-A0A7S1A554-F1
#
_entry.id   AF-A0A7S1A554-F1
#
_cell.length_a   1.000
_cell.length_b   1.000
_cell.length_c   1.000
_cell.angle_alpha   90.00
_cell.angle_beta   90.00
_cell.angle_gamma   90.00
#
_symmetry.space_group_name_H-M   'P 1'
#
loop_
_entity.id
_entity.type
_entity.pdbx_description
1 polymer ?
#
loop_
_entity_poly.entity_id
_entity_poly.type
_entity_poly.pdbx_seq_one_letter_code
_entity_poly.pdbx_strand_id
1 'polypeptide(L)'
;LAEMFRLYPMVLTQSFPPARVYDLFNPEFDDSNAAAFLHQLLCFKASQGLPVREEVSKVGKLLVRRSKQQSLRQVPASPLRLWLSRIWRDVPESQDRATVTECCVRWIGDDRASLADKFPCLAVVKHEVEERGYPDGDTWLLSKLLAQVCRDPVGHSPDLQHFLWLLGASPTAGMVRPLLDMLVEEPGRLVTLWLCLCLWVPQPHPPELGPSKVPPVPPPIHGLLRTT
;
A
#
# COMPACT_ATOMS: atom_id res chain seq x y z
N LEU A 1 -8.03 27.48 -7.19
CA LEU A 1 -8.50 26.69 -6.03
C LEU A 1 -7.45 26.64 -4.91
N ALA A 2 -6.21 26.21 -5.16
CA ALA A 2 -5.16 26.20 -4.13
C ALA A 2 -4.93 27.56 -3.45
N GLU A 3 -4.85 28.65 -4.23
CA GLU A 3 -4.67 29.99 -3.66
C GLU A 3 -5.88 30.47 -2.83
N MET A 4 -7.09 30.12 -3.27
CA MET A 4 -8.30 30.41 -2.48
C MET A 4 -8.31 29.61 -1.17
N PHE A 5 -7.84 28.36 -1.19
CA PHE A 5 -7.73 27.53 0.01
C PHE A 5 -6.71 28.09 1.00
N ARG A 6 -5.59 28.59 0.48
CA ARG A 6 -4.57 29.27 1.28
C ARG A 6 -5.12 30.51 2.00
N LEU A 7 -5.97 31.28 1.33
CA LEU A 7 -6.52 32.53 1.86
C LEU A 7 -7.77 32.32 2.72
N TYR A 8 -8.60 31.33 2.42
CA TYR A 8 -9.91 31.11 3.05
C TYR A 8 -10.20 29.62 3.33
N PRO A 9 -9.37 28.93 4.12
CA PRO A 9 -9.46 27.47 4.29
C PRO A 9 -10.78 27.05 4.97
N MET A 10 -11.26 27.80 5.96
CA MET A 10 -12.51 27.51 6.67
C MET A 10 -13.75 27.64 5.77
N VAL A 11 -13.81 28.71 4.97
CA VAL A 11 -14.94 28.96 4.06
C VAL A 11 -15.05 27.84 3.04
N LEU A 12 -13.92 27.46 2.42
CA LEU A 12 -13.89 26.36 1.47
C LEU A 12 -14.22 25.02 2.12
N THR A 13 -13.72 24.77 3.33
CA THR A 13 -14.00 23.54 4.07
C THR A 13 -15.49 23.35 4.34
N GLN A 14 -16.18 24.41 4.78
CA GLN A 14 -17.62 24.38 5.04
C GLN A 14 -18.44 24.30 3.73
N SER A 15 -17.93 24.88 2.65
CA SER A 15 -18.62 24.96 1.37
C SER A 15 -18.38 23.76 0.46
N PHE A 16 -17.51 22.82 0.84
CA PHE A 16 -17.12 21.68 0.02
C PHE A 16 -17.66 20.36 0.59
N PRO A 17 -18.91 19.98 0.25
CA PRO A 17 -19.50 18.72 0.69
C PRO A 17 -18.97 17.54 -0.13
N PRO A 18 -19.10 16.29 0.36
CA PRO A 18 -18.63 15.09 -0.34
C PRO A 18 -19.20 14.91 -1.75
N ALA A 19 -20.40 15.43 -2.02
CA ALA A 19 -21.01 15.40 -3.35
C ALA A 19 -20.18 16.12 -4.43
N ARG A 20 -19.39 17.13 -4.05
CA ARG A 20 -18.56 17.93 -4.97
C ARG A 20 -17.24 17.26 -5.35
N VAL A 21 -16.88 16.13 -4.75
CA VAL A 21 -15.62 15.46 -5.05
C VAL A 21 -15.51 15.11 -6.53
N TYR A 22 -16.58 14.62 -7.16
CA TYR A 22 -16.55 14.28 -8.59
C TYR A 22 -16.38 15.50 -9.49
N ASP A 23 -16.89 16.66 -9.07
CA ASP A 23 -16.80 17.91 -9.84
C ASP A 23 -15.35 18.39 -9.99
N LEU A 24 -14.44 17.95 -9.11
CA LEU A 24 -13.01 18.26 -9.20
C LEU A 24 -12.30 17.51 -10.32
N PHE A 25 -12.80 16.32 -10.67
CA PHE A 25 -12.08 15.39 -11.55
C PHE A 25 -12.74 15.34 -12.92
N ASN A 26 -12.22 16.15 -13.84
CA ASN A 26 -12.59 16.08 -15.25
C ASN A 26 -11.78 14.96 -15.94
N PRO A 27 -12.42 14.01 -16.66
CA PRO A 27 -11.70 12.93 -17.35
C PRO A 27 -10.77 13.40 -18.48
N GLU A 28 -10.92 14.62 -18.98
CA GLU A 28 -10.09 15.19 -20.06
C GLU A 28 -8.80 15.84 -19.56
N PHE A 29 -8.66 16.04 -18.24
CA PHE A 29 -7.52 16.73 -17.64
C PHE A 29 -6.77 15.81 -16.67
N ASP A 30 -5.52 16.19 -16.37
CA ASP A 30 -4.70 15.50 -15.38
C ASP A 30 -5.33 15.61 -13.97
N ASP A 31 -5.49 14.45 -13.32
CA ASP A 31 -6.05 14.33 -11.98
C ASP A 31 -5.14 14.92 -10.89
N SER A 32 -3.84 15.16 -11.19
CA SER A 32 -2.84 15.53 -10.19
C SER A 32 -3.17 16.82 -9.43
N ASN A 33 -3.61 17.87 -10.14
CA ASN A 33 -3.94 19.16 -9.50
C ASN A 33 -5.21 19.07 -8.64
N ALA A 34 -6.22 18.37 -9.14
CA ALA A 34 -7.48 18.14 -8.43
C ALA A 34 -7.25 17.30 -7.16
N ALA A 35 -6.43 16.24 -7.29
CA ALA A 35 -6.09 15.38 -6.18
C ALA A 35 -5.20 16.07 -5.13
N ALA A 36 -4.26 16.92 -5.56
CA ALA A 36 -3.45 17.74 -4.65
C ALA A 36 -4.30 18.73 -3.84
N PHE A 37 -5.24 19.41 -4.49
CA PHE A 37 -6.19 20.28 -3.81
C PHE A 37 -7.07 19.50 -2.82
N LEU A 38 -7.62 18.36 -3.25
CA LEU A 38 -8.45 17.52 -2.40
C LEU A 38 -7.64 17.01 -1.19
N HIS A 39 -6.40 16.58 -1.38
CA HIS A 39 -5.51 16.16 -0.30
C HIS A 39 -5.31 17.27 0.75
N GLN A 40 -4.98 18.49 0.32
CA GLN A 40 -4.83 19.64 1.23
C GLN A 40 -6.11 19.93 2.00
N LEU A 41 -7.26 19.88 1.32
CA LEU A 41 -8.57 20.07 1.93
C LEU A 41 -8.88 19.00 2.98
N LEU A 42 -8.59 17.73 2.69
CA LEU A 42 -8.83 16.61 3.60
C LEU A 42 -7.91 16.66 4.82
N CYS A 43 -6.63 16.97 4.64
CA CYS A 43 -5.70 17.17 5.76
C CYS A 43 -6.18 18.28 6.70
N PHE A 44 -6.67 19.39 6.15
CA PHE A 44 -7.22 20.47 6.96
C PHE A 44 -8.53 20.07 7.64
N LYS A 45 -9.45 19.40 6.93
CA LYS A 45 -10.69 18.88 7.54
C LYS A 45 -10.40 17.97 8.73
N ALA A 46 -9.49 17.02 8.55
CA ALA A 46 -9.06 16.11 9.61
C ALA A 46 -8.43 16.87 10.79
N SER A 47 -7.60 17.87 10.54
CA SER A 47 -7.02 18.70 11.62
C SER A 47 -8.06 19.50 12.41
N GLN A 48 -9.24 19.74 11.84
CA GLN A 48 -10.39 20.34 12.52
C GLN A 48 -11.34 19.29 13.14
N GLY A 49 -11.00 18.01 13.10
CA GLY A 49 -11.85 16.92 13.60
C GLY A 49 -13.11 16.66 12.76
N LEU A 50 -13.13 17.12 11.50
CA LEU A 50 -14.25 16.91 10.59
C LEU A 50 -14.16 15.55 9.91
N PRO A 51 -15.30 14.88 9.62
CA PRO A 51 -15.31 13.61 8.94
C PRO A 51 -14.85 13.76 7.48
N VAL A 52 -13.96 12.86 7.04
CA VAL A 52 -13.33 12.87 5.70
C VAL A 52 -13.51 11.57 4.92
N ARG A 53 -14.07 10.53 5.56
CA ARG A 53 -14.14 9.17 5.00
C ARG A 53 -15.02 9.12 3.74
N GLU A 54 -16.09 9.91 3.68
CA GLU A 54 -16.98 9.89 2.54
C GLU A 54 -16.29 10.44 1.28
N GLU A 55 -15.57 11.55 1.40
CA GLU A 55 -14.80 12.15 0.31
C GLU A 55 -13.77 11.16 -0.25
N VAL A 56 -13.02 10.50 0.63
CA VAL A 56 -12.01 9.51 0.22
C VAL A 56 -12.65 8.28 -0.42
N SER A 57 -13.81 7.83 0.08
CA SER A 57 -14.60 6.77 -0.55
C SER A 57 -15.03 7.14 -1.97
N LYS A 58 -15.38 8.40 -2.23
CA LYS A 58 -15.73 8.89 -3.58
C LYS A 58 -14.55 8.81 -4.54
N VAL A 59 -13.33 9.13 -4.08
CA VAL A 59 -12.09 8.96 -4.88
C VAL A 59 -11.87 7.48 -5.23
N GLY A 60 -12.03 6.57 -4.26
CA GLY A 60 -11.95 5.12 -4.50
C GLY A 60 -12.98 4.65 -5.54
N LYS A 61 -14.24 5.10 -5.44
CA LYS A 61 -15.29 4.79 -6.42
C LYS A 61 -14.98 5.35 -7.81
N LEU A 62 -14.40 6.55 -7.88
CA LEU A 62 -13.97 7.17 -9.13
C LEU A 62 -12.90 6.32 -9.82
N LEU A 63 -11.88 5.91 -9.08
CA LEU A 63 -10.81 5.03 -9.57
C LEU A 63 -11.35 3.73 -10.14
N VAL A 64 -12.20 3.02 -9.39
CA VAL A 64 -12.82 1.76 -9.83
C VAL A 64 -13.62 1.97 -11.12
N ARG A 65 -14.45 3.02 -11.18
CA ARG A 65 -15.25 3.34 -12.36
C ARG A 65 -14.40 3.67 -13.58
N ARG A 66 -13.38 4.52 -13.44
CA ARG A 66 -12.53 4.96 -14.57
C ARG A 66 -11.64 3.84 -15.10
N SER A 67 -11.13 3.00 -14.21
CA SER A 67 -10.29 1.84 -14.57
C SER A 67 -11.09 0.62 -15.03
N LYS A 68 -12.44 0.68 -14.98
CA LYS A 68 -13.36 -0.40 -15.34
C LYS A 68 -13.08 -1.71 -14.56
N GLN A 69 -12.64 -1.56 -13.31
CA GLN A 69 -12.37 -2.69 -12.42
C GLN A 69 -13.58 -3.01 -11.56
N GLN A 70 -13.62 -4.20 -10.97
CA GLN A 70 -14.68 -4.58 -10.03
C GLN A 70 -14.33 -4.20 -8.58
N SER A 71 -13.04 -4.05 -8.30
CA SER A 71 -12.53 -3.77 -6.95
C SER A 71 -11.41 -2.75 -6.99
N LEU A 72 -11.30 -1.95 -5.93
CA LEU A 72 -10.19 -1.01 -5.72
C LEU A 72 -8.83 -1.73 -5.74
N ARG A 73 -8.81 -3.00 -5.30
CA ARG A 73 -7.62 -3.86 -5.25
C ARG A 73 -7.04 -4.18 -6.64
N GLN A 74 -7.83 -4.03 -7.71
CA GLN A 74 -7.46 -4.34 -9.08
C GLN A 74 -7.10 -3.09 -9.89
N VAL A 75 -7.21 -1.91 -9.29
CA VAL A 75 -6.94 -0.64 -9.98
C VAL A 75 -5.46 -0.55 -10.36
N PRO A 76 -5.13 -0.38 -11.65
CA PRO A 76 -3.75 -0.30 -12.13
C PRO A 76 -3.08 1.00 -11.67
N ALA A 77 -1.75 1.04 -11.77
CA ALA A 77 -0.96 2.24 -11.51
C ALA A 77 -1.51 3.46 -12.27
N SER A 78 -1.77 4.54 -11.54
CA SER A 78 -2.26 5.81 -12.08
C SER A 78 -1.97 6.95 -11.10
N PRO A 79 -1.90 8.21 -11.58
CA PRO A 79 -1.69 9.37 -10.70
C PRO A 79 -2.73 9.47 -9.58
N LEU A 80 -4.00 9.20 -9.89
CA LEU A 80 -5.07 9.25 -8.89
C LEU A 80 -4.95 8.13 -7.84
N ARG A 81 -4.46 6.93 -8.23
CA ARG A 81 -4.17 5.85 -7.27
C ARG A 81 -3.04 6.24 -6.31
N LEU A 82 -1.98 6.86 -6.84
CA LEU A 82 -0.90 7.41 -6.04
C LEU A 82 -1.44 8.42 -5.02
N TRP A 83 -2.24 9.38 -5.47
CA TRP A 83 -2.84 10.36 -4.57
C TRP A 83 -3.74 9.75 -3.51
N LEU A 84 -4.55 8.74 -3.86
CA LEU A 84 -5.36 8.03 -2.87
C LEU A 84 -4.49 7.36 -1.80
N SER A 85 -3.38 6.72 -2.18
CA SER A 85 -2.46 6.12 -1.22
C SER A 85 -1.77 7.15 -0.32
N ARG A 86 -1.47 8.36 -0.84
CA ARG A 86 -0.95 9.49 -0.04
C ARG A 86 -2.02 10.02 0.93
N ILE A 87 -3.26 10.15 0.49
CA ILE A 87 -4.38 10.55 1.35
C ILE A 87 -4.56 9.56 2.49
N TRP A 88 -4.52 8.25 2.22
CA TRP A 88 -4.59 7.26 3.29
C TRP A 88 -3.45 7.43 4.29
N ARG A 89 -2.20 7.54 3.82
CA ARG A 89 -1.05 7.76 4.69
C ARG A 89 -1.18 9.02 5.56
N ASP A 90 -1.56 10.14 4.96
CA ASP A 90 -1.54 11.45 5.63
C ASP A 90 -2.82 11.74 6.43
N VAL A 91 -3.90 11.00 6.16
CA VAL A 91 -5.20 11.17 6.83
C VAL A 91 -5.73 9.79 7.28
N PRO A 92 -5.18 9.21 8.37
CA PRO A 92 -5.53 7.85 8.80
C PRO A 92 -7.01 7.64 9.14
N GLU A 93 -7.69 8.68 9.63
CA GLU A 93 -9.13 8.66 9.94
C GLU A 93 -10.02 8.38 8.73
N SER A 94 -9.51 8.65 7.52
CA SER A 94 -10.20 8.40 6.26
C SER A 94 -10.27 6.91 5.89
N GLN A 95 -9.47 6.08 6.56
CA GLN A 95 -9.27 4.70 6.19
C GLN A 95 -10.39 3.77 6.72
N ASP A 96 -10.76 2.81 5.88
CA ASP A 96 -11.22 1.49 6.34
C ASP A 96 -9.97 0.58 6.39
N ARG A 97 -9.39 0.41 7.58
CA ARG A 97 -8.06 -0.19 7.77
C ARG A 97 -7.91 -1.53 7.03
N ALA A 98 -8.90 -2.42 7.11
CA ALA A 98 -8.83 -3.74 6.48
C ALA A 98 -8.76 -3.63 4.94
N THR A 99 -9.64 -2.84 4.35
CA THR A 99 -9.70 -2.64 2.89
C THR A 99 -8.47 -1.91 2.37
N VAL A 100 -8.05 -0.84 3.06
CA VAL A 100 -6.89 -0.02 2.69
C VAL A 100 -5.63 -0.87 2.68
N THR A 101 -5.40 -1.64 3.75
CA THR A 101 -4.20 -2.48 3.86
C THR A 101 -4.16 -3.56 2.78
N GLU A 102 -5.29 -4.17 2.44
CA GLU A 102 -5.34 -5.13 1.33
C GLU A 102 -5.04 -4.47 -0.02
N CYS A 103 -5.54 -3.25 -0.25
CA CYS A 103 -5.21 -2.47 -1.44
C CYS A 103 -3.71 -2.13 -1.49
N CYS A 104 -3.13 -1.63 -0.39
CA CYS A 104 -1.71 -1.29 -0.30
C CYS A 104 -0.83 -2.51 -0.58
N VAL A 105 -1.12 -3.66 0.02
CA VAL A 105 -0.37 -4.91 -0.25
C VAL A 105 -0.42 -5.28 -1.73
N ARG A 106 -1.62 -5.21 -2.34
CA ARG A 106 -1.79 -5.49 -3.78
C ARG A 106 -1.02 -4.51 -4.66
N TRP A 107 -1.09 -3.22 -4.37
CA TRP A 107 -0.48 -2.18 -5.19
C TRP A 107 1.04 -2.13 -5.05
N ILE A 108 1.61 -2.57 -3.92
CA ILE A 108 3.06 -2.76 -3.80
C ILE A 108 3.52 -3.95 -4.66
N GLY A 109 2.67 -4.97 -4.79
CA GLY A 109 2.88 -6.10 -5.69
C GLY A 109 2.67 -5.81 -7.18
N ASP A 110 2.26 -4.61 -7.57
CA ASP A 110 2.03 -4.24 -8.98
C ASP A 110 3.37 -3.96 -9.69
N ASP A 111 3.71 -4.78 -10.68
CA ASP A 111 4.95 -4.70 -11.47
C ASP A 111 5.03 -3.45 -12.36
N ARG A 112 3.88 -2.84 -12.69
CA ARG A 112 3.81 -1.63 -13.53
C ARG A 112 3.97 -0.34 -12.74
N ALA A 113 3.90 -0.42 -11.41
CA ALA A 113 4.04 0.75 -10.56
C ALA A 113 5.51 1.04 -10.26
N SER A 114 5.89 2.32 -10.32
CA SER A 114 7.23 2.72 -9.91
C SER A 114 7.42 2.53 -8.41
N LEU A 115 8.66 2.39 -7.96
CA LEU A 115 8.97 2.32 -6.52
C LEU A 115 8.47 3.56 -5.77
N ALA A 116 8.58 4.74 -6.39
CA ALA A 116 8.08 5.99 -5.84
C ALA A 116 6.56 5.95 -5.58
N ASP A 117 5.81 5.26 -6.44
CA ASP A 117 4.36 5.11 -6.29
C ASP A 117 3.97 4.14 -5.16
N LYS A 118 4.88 3.24 -4.79
CA LYS A 118 4.67 2.22 -3.75
C LYS A 118 4.97 2.75 -2.35
N PHE A 119 5.75 3.81 -2.20
CA PHE A 119 6.13 4.34 -0.88
C PHE A 119 4.96 4.71 0.03
N PRO A 120 3.90 5.40 -0.42
CA PRO A 120 2.79 5.69 0.47
C PRO A 120 2.08 4.43 0.94
N CYS A 121 1.99 3.40 0.08
CA CYS A 121 1.43 2.10 0.43
C CYS A 121 2.32 1.37 1.45
N LEU A 122 3.64 1.39 1.26
CA LEU A 122 4.62 0.83 2.20
C LEU A 122 4.53 1.49 3.57
N ALA A 123 4.36 2.82 3.62
CA ALA A 123 4.19 3.55 4.88
C ALA A 123 2.92 3.13 5.63
N VAL A 124 1.80 2.94 4.92
CA VAL A 124 0.55 2.44 5.51
C VAL A 124 0.72 1.02 6.07
N VAL A 125 1.37 0.13 5.29
CA VAL A 125 1.64 -1.24 5.75
C VAL A 125 2.59 -1.25 6.95
N LYS A 126 3.63 -0.42 6.95
CA LYS A 126 4.56 -0.27 8.08
C LYS A 126 3.83 0.13 9.35
N HIS A 127 2.96 1.14 9.27
CA HIS A 127 2.17 1.57 10.43
C HIS A 127 1.29 0.44 10.98
N GLU A 128 0.66 -0.36 10.12
CA GLU A 128 -0.14 -1.53 10.55
C GLU A 128 0.73 -2.62 11.23
N VAL A 129 1.97 -2.83 10.78
CA VAL A 129 2.93 -3.72 11.44
C VAL A 129 3.29 -3.20 12.82
N GLU A 130 3.59 -1.91 12.94
CA GLU A 130 3.94 -1.26 14.21
C GLU A 130 2.78 -1.34 15.22
N GLU A 131 1.55 -1.09 14.78
CA GLU A 131 0.34 -1.19 15.62
C GLU A 131 0.08 -2.61 16.14
N ARG A 132 0.43 -3.64 15.35
CA ARG A 132 0.31 -5.04 15.76
C ARG A 132 1.41 -5.47 16.72
N GLY A 133 2.58 -4.81 16.68
CA GLY A 133 3.72 -5.14 17.51
C GLY A 133 4.38 -6.48 17.16
N TYR A 134 5.48 -6.79 17.84
CA TYR A 134 6.22 -8.05 17.67
C TYR A 134 5.69 -9.15 18.60
N PRO A 135 5.54 -10.41 18.16
CA PRO A 135 5.88 -10.98 16.84
C PRO A 135 4.72 -11.01 15.82
N ASP A 136 3.55 -10.53 16.20
CA ASP A 136 2.32 -10.69 15.42
C ASP A 136 2.33 -9.87 14.12
N GLY A 137 2.84 -8.63 14.17
CA GLY A 137 2.99 -7.74 13.02
C GLY A 137 3.91 -8.32 11.95
N ASP A 138 5.02 -8.93 12.36
CA ASP A 138 5.97 -9.55 11.44
C ASP A 138 5.39 -10.80 10.77
N THR A 139 4.75 -11.66 11.57
CA THR A 139 4.07 -12.87 11.07
C THR A 139 2.95 -12.48 10.10
N TRP A 140 2.20 -11.44 10.44
CA TRP A 140 1.18 -10.87 9.59
C TRP A 140 1.76 -10.34 8.27
N LEU A 141 2.85 -9.57 8.30
CA LEU A 141 3.48 -9.01 7.10
C LEU A 141 3.97 -10.10 6.15
N LEU A 142 4.64 -11.12 6.70
CA LEU A 142 5.09 -12.28 5.93
C LEU A 142 3.90 -13.02 5.31
N SER A 143 2.81 -13.21 6.05
CA SER A 143 1.59 -13.83 5.50
C SER A 143 1.05 -13.05 4.30
N LYS A 144 1.08 -11.71 4.33
CA LYS A 144 0.62 -10.85 3.23
C LYS A 144 1.54 -10.92 2.02
N LEU A 145 2.85 -10.93 2.24
CA LEU A 145 3.84 -11.12 1.17
C LEU A 145 3.63 -12.46 0.45
N LEU A 146 3.61 -13.56 1.21
CA LEU A 146 3.49 -14.91 0.64
C LEU A 146 2.16 -15.09 -0.08
N ALA A 147 1.07 -14.58 0.48
CA ALA A 147 -0.24 -14.63 -0.16
C ALA A 147 -0.28 -13.85 -1.49
N GLN A 148 0.44 -12.73 -1.58
CA GLN A 148 0.49 -11.93 -2.81
C GLN A 148 1.32 -12.64 -3.89
N VAL A 149 2.47 -13.24 -3.52
CA VAL A 149 3.32 -14.01 -4.43
C VAL A 149 2.59 -15.25 -4.95
N CYS A 150 1.87 -15.97 -4.09
CA CYS A 150 1.08 -17.14 -4.49
C CYS A 150 -0.08 -16.78 -5.42
N ARG A 151 -0.64 -15.57 -5.27
CA ARG A 151 -1.77 -15.10 -6.09
C ARG A 151 -1.32 -14.74 -7.51
N ASP A 152 -0.15 -14.12 -7.65
CA ASP A 152 0.38 -13.69 -8.94
C ASP A 152 1.87 -14.04 -9.08
N PRO A 153 2.19 -15.31 -9.36
CA PRO A 153 3.57 -15.78 -9.37
C PRO A 153 4.43 -15.25 -10.52
N VAL A 154 3.80 -14.73 -11.58
CA VAL A 154 4.49 -14.24 -12.79
C VAL A 154 4.47 -12.71 -12.88
N GLY A 155 3.43 -12.05 -12.37
CA GLY A 155 3.22 -10.61 -12.46
C GLY A 155 3.49 -9.82 -11.19
N HIS A 156 4.03 -10.44 -10.13
CA HIS A 156 4.36 -9.69 -8.92
C HIS A 156 5.63 -8.85 -9.08
N SER A 157 5.56 -7.62 -8.58
CA SER A 157 6.70 -6.74 -8.49
C SER A 157 7.83 -7.32 -7.61
N PRO A 158 9.11 -7.20 -8.03
CA PRO A 158 10.24 -7.55 -7.16
C PRO A 158 10.24 -6.73 -5.87
N ASP A 159 9.72 -5.50 -5.89
CA ASP A 159 9.60 -4.57 -4.74
C ASP A 159 8.80 -5.13 -3.55
N LEU A 160 8.08 -6.24 -3.70
CA LEU A 160 7.47 -6.93 -2.54
C LEU A 160 8.52 -7.26 -1.46
N GLN A 161 9.78 -7.44 -1.83
CA GLN A 161 10.84 -7.73 -0.86
C GLN A 161 11.07 -6.61 0.14
N HIS A 162 10.63 -5.39 -0.17
CA HIS A 162 10.77 -4.25 0.71
C HIS A 162 10.00 -4.48 2.00
N PHE A 163 9.02 -5.39 2.01
CA PHE A 163 8.36 -5.84 3.23
C PHE A 163 9.36 -6.50 4.20
N LEU A 164 10.35 -7.23 3.71
CA LEU A 164 11.38 -7.83 4.57
C LEU A 164 12.16 -6.76 5.33
N TRP A 165 12.32 -5.56 4.76
CA TRP A 165 12.99 -4.45 5.45
C TRP A 165 12.14 -3.82 6.52
N LEU A 166 10.81 -3.90 6.39
CA LEU A 166 9.89 -3.42 7.43
C LEU A 166 9.95 -4.28 8.69
N LEU A 167 10.42 -5.53 8.60
CA LEU A 167 10.58 -6.44 9.76
C LEU A 167 11.69 -5.98 10.72
N GLY A 168 12.62 -5.13 10.28
CA GLY A 168 13.75 -4.65 11.09
C GLY A 168 14.77 -5.73 11.51
N ALA A 169 14.43 -7.02 11.40
CA ALA A 169 15.28 -8.18 11.62
C ALA A 169 15.02 -9.25 10.54
N SER A 170 15.95 -10.20 10.38
CA SER A 170 15.77 -11.31 9.44
C SER A 170 14.60 -12.21 9.87
N PRO A 171 13.72 -12.64 8.96
CA PRO A 171 12.65 -13.59 9.27
C PRO A 171 13.23 -14.86 9.91
N THR A 172 12.56 -15.37 10.94
CA THR A 172 12.97 -16.61 11.60
C THR A 172 12.20 -17.82 11.04
N ALA A 173 12.78 -19.02 11.11
CA ALA A 173 12.12 -20.26 10.69
C ALA A 173 10.78 -20.49 11.40
N GLY A 174 10.68 -20.08 12.68
CA GLY A 174 9.44 -20.16 13.47
C GLY A 174 8.30 -19.31 12.92
N MET A 175 8.59 -18.24 12.18
CA MET A 175 7.58 -17.38 11.55
C MET A 175 7.16 -17.92 10.18
N VAL A 176 8.08 -18.51 9.44
CA VAL A 176 7.82 -18.98 8.08
C VAL A 176 7.12 -20.34 8.06
N ARG A 177 7.44 -21.23 9.00
CA ARG A 177 6.89 -22.60 9.02
C ARG A 177 5.36 -22.67 9.11
N PRO A 178 4.68 -21.94 10.02
CA PRO A 178 3.21 -21.96 10.05
C PRO A 178 2.58 -21.41 8.78
N LEU A 179 3.25 -20.46 8.12
CA LEU A 179 2.78 -19.89 6.85
C LEU A 179 2.92 -20.88 5.69
N LEU A 180 3.96 -21.70 5.70
CA LEU A 180 4.13 -22.79 4.75
C LEU A 180 3.11 -23.90 5.00
N ASP A 181 2.85 -24.25 6.26
CA ASP A 181 1.87 -25.29 6.61
C ASP A 181 0.46 -24.94 6.11
N MET A 182 0.05 -23.66 6.17
CA MET A 182 -1.20 -23.20 5.55
C MET A 182 -1.23 -23.31 4.02
N LEU A 183 -0.06 -23.22 3.36
CA LEU A 183 0.06 -23.33 1.90
C LEU A 183 0.19 -24.79 1.43
N VAL A 184 0.51 -25.72 2.33
CA VAL A 184 0.56 -27.17 2.05
C VAL A 184 -0.82 -27.70 1.68
N GLU A 185 -1.89 -27.13 2.23
CA GLU A 185 -3.26 -27.56 1.95
C GLU A 185 -3.73 -27.27 0.51
N GLU A 186 -2.99 -26.47 -0.26
CA GLU A 186 -3.31 -26.14 -1.65
C GLU A 186 -2.24 -26.70 -2.62
N PRO A 187 -2.48 -27.90 -3.21
CA PRO A 187 -1.51 -28.55 -4.09
C PRO A 187 -1.15 -27.65 -5.29
N GLY A 188 0.15 -27.48 -5.54
CA GLY A 188 0.71 -26.63 -6.60
C GLY A 188 1.14 -25.23 -6.17
N ARG A 189 0.58 -24.69 -5.06
CA ARG A 189 1.00 -23.38 -4.55
C ARG A 189 2.34 -23.43 -3.83
N LEU A 190 2.65 -24.51 -3.12
CA LEU A 190 3.95 -24.73 -2.51
C LEU A 190 5.11 -24.68 -3.51
N VAL A 191 4.99 -25.40 -4.63
CA VAL A 191 6.05 -25.45 -5.65
C VAL A 191 6.21 -24.08 -6.30
N THR A 192 5.10 -23.43 -6.63
CA THR A 192 5.08 -22.08 -7.18
C THR A 192 5.74 -21.09 -6.22
N LEU A 193 5.35 -21.10 -4.95
CA LEU A 193 5.93 -20.27 -3.92
C LEU A 193 7.43 -20.55 -3.79
N TRP A 194 7.83 -21.83 -3.71
CA TRP A 194 9.23 -22.21 -3.62
C TRP A 194 10.04 -21.67 -4.80
N LEU A 195 9.53 -21.80 -6.02
CA LEU A 195 10.17 -21.24 -7.22
C LEU A 195 10.27 -19.71 -7.13
N CYS A 196 9.21 -19.00 -6.74
CA CYS A 196 9.24 -17.55 -6.57
C CYS A 196 10.26 -17.12 -5.50
N LEU A 197 10.34 -17.82 -4.36
CA LEU A 197 11.32 -17.56 -3.30
C LEU A 197 12.76 -17.92 -3.71
N CYS A 198 12.93 -18.90 -4.60
CA CYS A 198 14.23 -19.28 -5.16
C CYS A 198 14.73 -18.30 -6.22
N LEU A 199 13.82 -17.80 -7.06
CA LEU A 199 14.12 -16.82 -8.11
C LEU A 199 14.14 -15.38 -7.60
N TRP A 200 13.85 -15.16 -6.31
CA TRP A 200 13.83 -13.84 -5.72
C TRP A 200 15.24 -13.23 -5.65
N VAL A 201 15.45 -12.15 -6.40
CA VAL A 201 16.72 -11.39 -6.41
C VAL A 201 16.62 -10.20 -5.43
N PRO A 202 17.51 -10.10 -4.43
CA PRO A 202 17.56 -8.97 -3.52
C PRO A 202 17.77 -7.64 -4.26
N GLN A 203 16.95 -6.64 -3.96
CA GLN A 203 17.12 -5.26 -4.43
C GLN A 203 17.77 -4.39 -3.35
N PRO A 204 18.40 -3.26 -3.70
CA PRO A 204 18.94 -2.32 -2.72
C PRO A 204 17.84 -1.63 -1.89
N HIS A 205 18.11 -1.40 -0.61
CA HIS A 205 17.23 -0.66 0.29
C HIS A 205 16.93 0.76 -0.22
N PRO A 206 15.69 1.27 -0.20
CA PRO A 206 15.33 2.54 -0.78
C PRO A 206 15.72 3.62 0.24
N PRO A 207 16.46 4.66 -0.18
CA PRO A 207 16.91 5.70 0.75
C PRO A 207 15.74 6.39 1.48
N GLU A 208 14.54 6.41 0.88
CA GLU A 208 13.33 7.03 1.41
C GLU A 208 12.70 6.29 2.59
N LEU A 209 13.01 5.00 2.80
CA LEU A 209 12.52 4.23 3.95
C LEU A 209 13.34 4.44 5.22
N GLY A 210 14.41 5.26 5.15
CA GLY A 210 15.31 5.53 6.27
C GLY A 210 16.33 4.41 6.50
N PRO A 211 17.15 4.49 7.56
CA PRO A 211 18.17 3.49 7.84
C PRO A 211 17.53 2.13 8.18
N SER A 212 18.00 1.08 7.51
CA SER A 212 17.62 -0.32 7.80
C SER A 212 18.70 -1.03 8.61
N LYS A 213 18.28 -1.90 9.53
CA LYS A 213 19.17 -2.84 10.22
C LYS A 213 19.40 -4.11 9.38
N VAL A 214 18.67 -4.28 8.29
CA VAL A 214 18.83 -5.40 7.35
C VAL A 214 20.05 -5.13 6.46
N PRO A 215 20.91 -6.15 6.21
CA PRO A 215 22.07 -5.98 5.33
C PRO A 215 21.66 -5.45 3.93
N PRO A 216 22.54 -4.69 3.27
CA PRO A 216 22.25 -4.01 1.99
C PRO A 216 21.90 -4.98 0.85
N VAL A 217 22.29 -6.25 0.99
CA VAL A 217 21.84 -7.36 0.15
C VAL A 217 21.33 -8.46 1.11
N PRO A 218 20.01 -8.53 1.38
CA PRO A 218 19.47 -9.62 2.19
C PRO A 218 19.73 -10.97 1.49
N PRO A 219 20.01 -12.05 2.25
CA PRO A 219 20.08 -13.38 1.66
C PRO A 219 18.72 -13.71 1.03
N PRO A 220 18.69 -14.54 -0.04
CA PRO A 220 17.43 -14.90 -0.64
C PRO A 220 16.56 -15.64 0.38
N ILE A 221 15.23 -15.47 0.31
CA ILE A 221 14.31 -15.95 1.37
C ILE A 221 14.44 -17.46 1.59
N HIS A 222 14.70 -18.25 0.54
CA HIS A 222 14.94 -19.68 0.67
C HIS A 222 16.21 -20.03 1.47
N GLY A 223 17.17 -19.11 1.58
CA GLY A 223 18.34 -19.25 2.46
C GLY A 223 17.95 -19.23 3.94
N LEU A 224 16.89 -18.50 4.31
CA LEU A 224 16.33 -18.49 5.67
C LEU A 224 15.70 -19.84 6.05
N LEU A 225 15.32 -20.63 5.04
CA LEU A 225 14.76 -21.97 5.22
C LEU A 225 15.84 -23.05 5.36
N ARG A 226 17.12 -22.74 5.07
CA ARG A 226 18.24 -23.69 5.16
C ARG A 226 18.92 -23.70 6.53
N THR A 227 18.70 -22.69 7.37
CA THR A 227 19.26 -22.64 8.73
C THR A 227 18.41 -23.44 9.70
N THR A 228 18.54 -24.77 9.61
CA THR A 228 18.21 -25.74 10.65
C THR A 228 19.34 -26.75 10.74
#